data_AF-A0A9X3UFM4-F1
#
_entry.id   AF-A0A9X3UFM4-F1
#
_cell.length_a   1.000
_cell.length_b   1.000
_cell.length_c   1.000
_cell.angle_alpha   90.00
_cell.angle_beta   90.00
_cell.angle_gamma   90.00
#
_symmetry.space_group_name_H-M   'P 1'
#
loop_
_entity.id
_entity.type
_entity.pdbx_description
1 polymer ?
#
loop_
_entity_poly.entity_id
_entity_poly.type
_entity_poly.pdbx_seq_one_letter_code
_entity_poly.pdbx_strand_id
1 'polypeptide(L)'
;MNMASGSGAGSGLTVFVVCAFVLAAAMLPSQWSGNEIHYFDLALRQVRPDLFGADHSVFDSSNARFLSFWIIGTLIDALGFEYTKILLGFLGIGLYAFALAVLARALDLGPIAMAAALVVFLAQQSLLGREWLFLTIEAKVFAYACAMGAIALGVRGRWKAAIVVSAIGTVFHFLVGGFWGAAILLFHALSLRDWRQTLSLLGLFVVLISPMVALVAFERLGAVVDPTGLDLSLTEIYSEYRNPHHVSPFAGGAVGFVLGWLPGLIVHAALAAAIFFMRKDFGRYAAFALWVAGLNVYIVFAVLVAFLDQNTHLFAPFYIFRPSGLIFLLSLLLIVKRVFLAIRLETYRRIRLPIFLVAVALVLPDITRNALRLAVSGPIGQRLEASLRGAERDAFEWLRENTASEDVVLIQPPMGDGNVHQEQQPFPAALERLTPAAYYVNFKFVPTAPADLAEWYRRVKHRRAIFDGDCDMLRVVAPDILIVRRSAASPPLQDCAEPVYDNERYVFLRPI
;
A
#
# COMPACT_ATOMS: atom_id res chain seq x y z
N MET A 1 -34.31 23.46 -20.26
CA MET A 1 -32.99 23.53 -19.59
C MET A 1 -32.07 22.50 -20.26
N ASN A 2 -31.54 22.80 -21.46
CA ASN A 2 -30.95 21.81 -22.37
C ASN A 2 -29.75 22.33 -23.19
N MET A 3 -29.01 23.36 -22.72
CA MET A 3 -28.01 24.06 -23.56
C MET A 3 -26.55 23.99 -23.08
N ALA A 4 -26.09 22.94 -22.39
CA ALA A 4 -24.67 22.88 -21.96
C ALA A 4 -24.00 21.50 -22.01
N SER A 5 -24.52 20.52 -22.76
CA SER A 5 -23.89 19.19 -22.89
C SER A 5 -22.89 19.06 -24.04
N GLY A 6 -22.69 20.11 -24.86
CA GLY A 6 -22.07 19.97 -26.18
C GLY A 6 -20.55 20.17 -26.32
N SER A 7 -19.82 20.72 -25.36
CA SER A 7 -18.43 21.17 -25.65
C SER A 7 -17.39 21.07 -24.53
N GLY A 8 -17.72 20.45 -23.39
CA GLY A 8 -16.85 20.47 -22.20
C GLY A 8 -16.04 19.21 -21.91
N ALA A 9 -16.46 18.04 -22.41
CA ALA A 9 -15.72 16.81 -22.21
C ALA A 9 -14.50 16.84 -23.12
N GLY A 10 -13.37 17.35 -22.61
CA GLY A 10 -12.09 17.24 -23.27
C GLY A 10 -11.87 15.81 -23.76
N SER A 11 -11.17 15.64 -24.87
CA SER A 11 -10.92 14.32 -25.43
C SER A 11 -10.37 13.39 -24.35
N GLY A 12 -10.73 12.11 -24.37
CA GLY A 12 -10.23 11.15 -23.37
C GLY A 12 -8.70 11.17 -23.26
N LEU A 13 -8.02 11.46 -24.38
CA LEU A 13 -6.59 11.67 -24.45
C LEU A 13 -6.12 12.88 -23.63
N THR A 14 -6.82 14.01 -23.69
CA THR A 14 -6.47 15.20 -22.90
C THR A 14 -6.54 14.92 -21.40
N VAL A 15 -7.59 14.22 -20.94
CA VAL A 15 -7.72 13.85 -19.53
C VAL A 15 -6.62 12.86 -19.13
N PHE A 16 -6.32 11.89 -19.98
CA PHE A 16 -5.23 10.94 -19.76
C PHE A 16 -3.89 11.65 -19.58
N VAL A 17 -3.51 12.55 -20.50
CA VAL A 17 -2.24 13.28 -20.42
C VAL A 17 -2.16 14.12 -19.14
N VAL A 18 -3.24 14.79 -18.76
CA VAL A 18 -3.27 15.58 -17.52
C VAL A 18 -3.13 14.69 -16.28
N CYS A 19 -3.84 13.56 -16.21
CA CYS A 19 -3.70 12.63 -15.10
C CYS A 19 -2.29 12.03 -15.06
N ALA A 20 -1.73 11.64 -16.20
CA ALA A 20 -0.38 11.10 -16.30
C ALA A 20 0.66 12.13 -15.84
N PHE A 21 0.52 13.40 -16.23
CA PHE A 21 1.41 14.46 -15.79
C PHE A 21 1.35 14.69 -14.28
N VAL A 22 0.14 14.81 -13.71
CA VAL A 22 -0.06 15.01 -12.26
C VAL A 22 0.41 13.80 -11.44
N LEU A 23 0.23 12.58 -11.94
CA LEU A 23 0.73 11.38 -11.27
C LEU A 23 2.25 11.25 -11.41
N ALA A 24 2.81 11.47 -12.60
CA ALA A 24 4.26 11.44 -12.81
C ALA A 24 5.00 12.45 -11.91
N ALA A 25 4.42 13.64 -11.77
CA ALA A 25 4.87 14.67 -10.84
C ALA A 25 5.01 14.19 -9.39
N ALA A 26 4.04 13.40 -8.92
CA ALA A 26 4.00 12.89 -7.56
C ALA A 26 4.80 11.59 -7.38
N MET A 27 4.92 10.78 -8.43
CA MET A 27 5.47 9.41 -8.37
C MET A 27 6.93 9.30 -8.79
N LEU A 28 7.42 10.20 -9.64
CA LEU A 28 8.79 10.16 -10.17
C LEU A 28 9.66 11.20 -9.48
N PRO A 29 10.98 10.95 -9.30
CA PRO A 29 11.61 9.64 -9.42
C PRO A 29 11.11 8.74 -8.29
N SER A 30 10.74 7.50 -8.64
CA SER A 30 10.29 6.53 -7.64
C SER A 30 11.48 6.24 -6.71
N GLN A 31 11.30 6.46 -5.41
CA GLN A 31 12.29 6.11 -4.38
C GLN A 31 11.99 4.72 -3.85
N TRP A 32 13.00 4.01 -3.33
CA TRP A 32 12.74 2.74 -2.65
C TRP A 32 12.09 3.00 -1.29
N SER A 33 11.00 2.30 -1.03
CA SER A 33 10.41 2.19 0.30
C SER A 33 10.64 0.80 0.89
N GLY A 34 10.68 0.69 2.22
CA GLY A 34 10.79 -0.63 2.88
C GLY A 34 9.67 -1.61 2.48
N ASN A 35 8.48 -1.12 2.11
CA ASN A 35 7.42 -1.95 1.55
C ASN A 35 7.79 -2.51 0.18
N GLU A 36 8.23 -1.66 -0.75
CA GLU A 36 8.59 -2.10 -2.10
C GLU A 36 9.75 -3.07 -2.09
N ILE A 37 10.73 -2.83 -1.22
CA ILE A 37 11.86 -3.73 -1.04
C ILE A 37 11.32 -5.12 -0.65
N HIS A 38 10.52 -5.21 0.42
CA HIS A 38 9.89 -6.46 0.84
C HIS A 38 9.15 -7.19 -0.30
N TYR A 39 8.27 -6.50 -1.02
CA TYR A 39 7.46 -7.14 -2.06
C TYR A 39 8.27 -7.60 -3.27
N PHE A 40 9.30 -6.84 -3.65
CA PHE A 40 10.17 -7.22 -4.74
C PHE A 40 11.03 -8.43 -4.35
N ASP A 41 11.48 -8.53 -3.09
CA ASP A 41 12.25 -9.70 -2.63
C ASP A 41 11.40 -10.95 -2.58
N LEU A 42 10.19 -10.87 -2.03
CA LEU A 42 9.24 -11.99 -2.07
C LEU A 42 8.90 -12.40 -3.50
N ALA A 43 8.76 -11.42 -4.41
CA ALA A 43 8.51 -11.71 -5.81
C ALA A 43 9.69 -12.42 -6.47
N LEU A 44 10.94 -12.00 -6.20
CA LEU A 44 12.12 -12.71 -6.71
C LEU A 44 12.20 -14.12 -6.12
N ARG A 45 12.00 -14.29 -4.81
CA ARG A 45 11.99 -15.61 -4.16
C ARG A 45 10.97 -16.56 -4.77
N GLN A 46 9.81 -16.06 -5.21
CA GLN A 46 8.79 -16.87 -5.88
C GLN A 46 9.29 -17.55 -7.16
N VAL A 47 10.23 -16.91 -7.89
CA VAL A 47 10.78 -17.43 -9.15
C VAL A 47 12.19 -18.00 -9.01
N ARG A 48 12.93 -17.58 -7.97
CA ARG A 48 14.30 -17.97 -7.63
C ARG A 48 14.41 -18.35 -6.15
N PRO A 49 13.72 -19.41 -5.70
CA PRO A 49 13.76 -19.83 -4.30
C PRO A 49 15.15 -20.30 -3.86
N ASP A 50 16.00 -20.69 -4.80
CA ASP A 50 17.41 -21.10 -4.58
C ASP A 50 18.29 -19.99 -3.99
N LEU A 51 17.90 -18.72 -4.17
CA LEU A 51 18.65 -17.57 -3.66
C LEU A 51 18.36 -17.24 -2.19
N PHE A 52 17.39 -17.92 -1.56
CA PHE A 52 16.91 -17.60 -0.22
C PHE A 52 16.90 -18.86 0.65
N GLY A 53 17.88 -18.96 1.54
CA GLY A 53 17.97 -20.01 2.56
C GLY A 53 16.97 -19.86 3.71
N ALA A 54 17.06 -20.77 4.69
CA ALA A 54 16.15 -20.82 5.84
C ALA A 54 16.28 -19.59 6.76
N ASP A 55 17.46 -18.99 6.82
CA ASP A 55 17.75 -17.87 7.72
C ASP A 55 17.45 -16.50 7.12
N HIS A 56 17.04 -16.42 5.85
CA HIS A 56 16.62 -15.16 5.27
C HIS A 56 15.28 -14.68 5.84
N SER A 57 15.15 -13.36 5.97
CA SER A 57 13.90 -12.69 6.36
C SER A 57 12.85 -12.66 5.26
N VAL A 58 13.28 -12.93 4.02
CA VAL A 58 12.42 -12.98 2.84
C VAL A 58 11.79 -14.36 2.79
N PHE A 59 10.68 -14.54 3.50
CA PHE A 59 9.89 -15.76 3.38
C PHE A 59 8.39 -15.47 3.49
N ASP A 60 7.63 -16.14 2.63
CA ASP A 60 6.18 -16.30 2.67
C ASP A 60 5.83 -17.46 1.75
N SER A 61 5.09 -18.44 2.26
CA SER A 61 4.61 -19.62 1.53
C SER A 61 3.20 -19.39 0.96
N SER A 62 2.59 -18.23 1.20
CA SER A 62 1.27 -17.92 0.63
C SER A 62 1.36 -17.65 -0.87
N ASN A 63 0.55 -18.38 -1.62
CA ASN A 63 0.33 -18.22 -3.06
C ASN A 63 -0.81 -17.25 -3.36
N ALA A 64 -1.41 -16.60 -2.35
CA ALA A 64 -2.48 -15.63 -2.55
C ALA A 64 -2.04 -14.41 -3.39
N ARG A 65 -0.73 -14.23 -3.61
CA ARG A 65 -0.15 -13.17 -4.45
C ARG A 65 0.56 -13.70 -5.69
N PHE A 66 0.37 -14.98 -6.01
CA PHE A 66 1.13 -15.71 -7.04
C PHE A 66 1.25 -14.95 -8.36
N LEU A 67 0.14 -14.50 -8.95
CA LEU A 67 0.19 -13.81 -10.26
C LEU A 67 1.06 -12.55 -10.22
N SER A 68 0.88 -11.72 -9.19
CA SER A 68 1.64 -10.48 -9.06
C SER A 68 3.12 -10.74 -8.78
N PHE A 69 3.44 -11.71 -7.92
CA PHE A 69 4.80 -12.07 -7.58
C PHE A 69 5.52 -12.76 -8.74
N TRP A 70 4.82 -13.60 -9.50
CA TRP A 70 5.37 -14.22 -10.70
C TRP A 70 5.73 -13.17 -11.76
N ILE A 71 4.84 -12.22 -12.04
CA ILE A 71 5.12 -11.13 -13.00
C ILE A 71 6.31 -10.28 -12.53
N ILE A 72 6.27 -9.79 -11.28
CA ILE A 72 7.31 -8.91 -10.74
C ILE A 72 8.64 -9.66 -10.65
N GLY A 73 8.63 -10.88 -10.10
CA GLY A 73 9.81 -11.72 -9.93
C GLY A 73 10.49 -12.06 -11.25
N THR A 74 9.72 -12.46 -12.26
CA THR A 74 10.25 -12.74 -13.61
C THR A 74 10.91 -11.50 -14.22
N LEU A 75 10.32 -10.31 -14.02
CA LEU A 75 10.93 -9.06 -14.47
C LEU A 75 12.23 -8.77 -13.71
N ILE A 76 12.27 -9.00 -12.38
CA ILE A 76 13.48 -8.81 -11.58
C ILE A 76 14.59 -9.76 -12.03
N ASP A 77 14.29 -11.05 -12.23
CA ASP A 77 15.27 -12.04 -12.69
C ASP A 77 15.82 -11.68 -14.08
N ALA A 78 14.98 -11.13 -14.97
CA ALA A 78 15.38 -10.75 -16.32
C ALA A 78 16.08 -9.38 -16.44
N LEU A 79 15.66 -8.38 -15.67
CA LEU A 79 16.07 -6.97 -15.83
C LEU A 79 16.83 -6.40 -14.63
N GLY A 80 16.84 -7.10 -13.49
CA GLY A 80 17.27 -6.55 -12.20
C GLY A 80 16.19 -5.72 -11.50
N PHE A 81 16.42 -5.41 -10.22
CA PHE A 81 15.46 -4.71 -9.36
C PHE A 81 15.16 -3.29 -9.85
N GLU A 82 16.18 -2.53 -10.23
CA GLU A 82 16.10 -1.10 -10.57
C GLU A 82 15.29 -0.87 -11.83
N TYR A 83 15.64 -1.60 -12.91
CA TYR A 83 14.95 -1.49 -14.18
C TYR A 83 13.51 -1.98 -14.09
N THR A 84 13.28 -3.05 -13.33
CA THR A 84 11.91 -3.53 -13.04
C THR A 84 11.10 -2.46 -12.32
N LYS A 85 11.65 -1.83 -11.29
CA LYS A 85 10.96 -0.76 -10.56
C LYS A 85 10.66 0.44 -11.44
N ILE A 86 11.61 0.88 -12.28
CA ILE A 86 11.40 1.97 -13.24
C ILE A 86 10.27 1.63 -14.21
N LEU A 87 10.34 0.44 -14.83
CA LEU A 87 9.37 -0.04 -15.80
C LEU A 87 7.96 -0.10 -15.18
N LEU A 88 7.84 -0.73 -14.02
CA LEU A 88 6.58 -0.86 -13.31
C LEU A 88 6.07 0.49 -12.77
N GLY A 89 6.98 1.42 -12.45
CA GLY A 89 6.68 2.82 -12.14
C GLY A 89 5.94 3.51 -13.27
N PHE A 90 6.52 3.51 -14.47
CA PHE A 90 5.88 4.09 -15.66
C PHE A 90 4.59 3.36 -16.04
N LEU A 91 4.58 2.03 -15.97
CA LEU A 91 3.38 1.23 -16.22
C LEU A 91 2.26 1.59 -15.24
N GLY A 92 2.56 1.71 -13.94
CA GLY A 92 1.62 2.09 -12.90
C GLY A 92 1.01 3.47 -13.15
N ILE A 93 1.84 4.48 -13.48
CA ILE A 93 1.37 5.82 -13.86
C ILE A 93 0.42 5.74 -15.07
N GLY A 94 0.82 5.01 -16.12
CA GLY A 94 0.02 4.84 -17.33
C GLY A 94 -1.32 4.16 -17.06
N LEU A 95 -1.34 3.06 -16.31
CA LEU A 95 -2.55 2.33 -15.94
C LEU A 95 -3.49 3.18 -15.11
N TYR A 96 -2.98 3.92 -14.12
CA TYR A 96 -3.78 4.81 -13.31
C TYR A 96 -4.33 5.99 -14.09
N ALA A 97 -3.51 6.67 -14.90
CA ALA A 97 -3.95 7.75 -15.76
C ALA A 97 -5.04 7.29 -16.73
N PHE A 98 -4.90 6.08 -17.28
CA PHE A 98 -5.92 5.48 -18.15
C PHE A 98 -7.22 5.20 -17.40
N ALA A 99 -7.15 4.52 -16.25
CA ALA A 99 -8.33 4.22 -15.44
C ALA A 99 -9.06 5.50 -14.99
N LEU A 100 -8.31 6.52 -14.57
CA LEU A 100 -8.83 7.84 -14.20
C LEU A 100 -9.46 8.56 -15.40
N ALA A 101 -8.88 8.50 -16.59
CA ALA A 101 -9.47 9.10 -17.79
C ALA A 101 -10.78 8.40 -18.20
N VAL A 102 -10.85 7.07 -18.07
CA VAL A 102 -12.07 6.30 -18.31
C VAL A 102 -13.15 6.66 -17.27
N LEU A 103 -12.78 6.77 -16.00
CA LEU A 103 -13.67 7.19 -14.92
C LEU A 103 -14.15 8.62 -15.08
N ALA A 104 -13.26 9.56 -15.41
CA ALA A 104 -13.57 10.95 -15.70
C ALA A 104 -14.61 11.05 -16.82
N ARG A 105 -14.42 10.32 -17.92
CA ARG A 105 -15.39 10.25 -19.02
C ARG A 105 -16.71 9.63 -18.60
N ALA A 106 -16.72 8.65 -17.68
CA ALA A 106 -17.96 8.09 -17.15
C ALA A 106 -18.72 9.12 -16.30
N LEU A 107 -18.00 10.00 -15.62
CA LEU A 107 -18.53 11.06 -14.76
C LEU A 107 -18.62 12.45 -15.44
N ASP A 108 -18.48 12.55 -16.76
CA ASP A 108 -18.41 13.83 -17.51
C ASP A 108 -17.45 14.87 -16.91
N LEU A 109 -16.32 14.44 -16.37
CA LEU A 109 -15.31 15.33 -15.81
C LEU A 109 -14.31 15.77 -16.88
N GLY A 110 -14.12 17.08 -17.01
CA GLY A 110 -13.07 17.65 -17.85
C GLY A 110 -11.69 17.56 -17.20
N PRO A 111 -10.61 17.84 -17.97
CA PRO A 111 -9.23 17.72 -17.49
C PRO A 111 -8.91 18.60 -16.28
N ILE A 112 -9.46 19.82 -16.22
CA ILE A 112 -9.20 20.75 -15.09
C ILE A 112 -9.86 20.25 -13.80
N ALA A 113 -11.07 19.69 -13.89
CA ALA A 113 -11.74 19.10 -12.74
C ALA A 113 -10.97 17.88 -12.22
N MET A 114 -10.47 17.04 -13.13
CA MET A 114 -9.63 15.90 -12.76
C MET A 114 -8.32 16.34 -12.10
N ALA A 115 -7.62 17.34 -12.67
CA ALA A 115 -6.41 17.89 -12.07
C ALA A 115 -6.70 18.41 -10.66
N ALA A 116 -7.73 19.24 -10.48
CA ALA A 116 -8.08 19.80 -9.17
C ALA A 116 -8.36 18.70 -8.13
N ALA A 117 -9.15 17.68 -8.49
CA ALA A 117 -9.43 16.56 -7.57
C ALA A 117 -8.16 15.76 -7.23
N LEU A 118 -7.30 15.48 -8.22
CA LEU A 118 -6.07 14.73 -8.02
C LEU A 118 -5.05 15.50 -7.18
N VAL A 119 -4.90 16.82 -7.38
CA VAL A 119 -3.97 17.63 -6.58
C VAL A 119 -4.39 17.64 -5.11
N VAL A 120 -5.69 17.84 -4.83
CA VAL A 120 -6.21 17.77 -3.46
C VAL A 120 -6.03 16.37 -2.87
N PHE A 121 -6.29 15.33 -3.67
CA PHE A 121 -6.11 13.94 -3.24
C PHE A 121 -4.65 13.60 -2.95
N LEU A 122 -3.71 14.02 -3.80
CA LEU A 122 -2.29 13.71 -3.65
C LEU A 122 -1.66 14.41 -2.45
N ALA A 123 -2.18 15.57 -2.06
CA ALA A 123 -1.80 16.22 -0.80
C ALA A 123 -2.13 15.37 0.43
N GLN A 124 -3.17 14.54 0.37
CA GLN A 124 -3.58 13.63 1.46
C GLN A 124 -4.30 12.39 0.90
N GLN A 125 -3.56 11.37 0.46
CA GLN A 125 -4.16 10.18 -0.18
C GLN A 125 -4.99 9.31 0.78
N SER A 126 -4.74 9.43 2.08
CA SER A 126 -5.39 8.64 3.12
C SER A 126 -5.95 9.54 4.20
N LEU A 127 -7.23 9.40 4.51
CA LEU A 127 -7.81 10.01 5.71
C LEU A 127 -7.63 9.12 6.93
N LEU A 128 -7.59 7.80 6.74
CA LEU A 128 -7.47 6.78 7.78
C LEU A 128 -6.58 5.64 7.31
N GLY A 129 -5.95 4.92 8.23
CA GLY A 129 -5.25 3.68 7.92
C GLY A 129 -4.03 3.82 7.00
N ARG A 130 -3.51 5.05 6.79
CA ARG A 130 -2.27 5.36 6.05
C ARG A 130 -2.11 4.60 4.72
N GLU A 131 -3.20 4.36 3.99
CA GLU A 131 -3.17 3.72 2.68
C GLU A 131 -2.89 4.76 1.60
N TRP A 132 -1.98 4.42 0.69
CA TRP A 132 -1.75 5.20 -0.52
C TRP A 132 -2.09 4.37 -1.76
N LEU A 133 -2.59 5.06 -2.78
CA LEU A 133 -2.88 4.49 -4.09
C LEU A 133 -1.68 4.62 -5.02
N PHE A 134 -1.00 5.76 -4.99
CA PHE A 134 -0.11 6.22 -6.07
C PHE A 134 1.36 6.39 -5.65
N LEU A 135 1.95 5.56 -4.79
CA LEU A 135 3.35 5.82 -4.31
C LEU A 135 4.30 4.63 -4.37
N THR A 136 3.80 3.40 -4.31
CA THR A 136 4.64 2.20 -4.31
C THR A 136 4.21 1.23 -5.38
N ILE A 137 5.17 0.44 -5.87
CA ILE A 137 4.89 -0.67 -6.79
C ILE A 137 4.63 -1.94 -6.01
N GLU A 138 3.36 -2.33 -5.98
CA GLU A 138 2.84 -3.50 -5.30
C GLU A 138 1.66 -4.07 -6.10
N ALA A 139 1.23 -5.29 -5.79
CA ALA A 139 0.09 -5.94 -6.42
C ALA A 139 -1.19 -5.08 -6.43
N LYS A 140 -1.37 -4.23 -5.40
CA LYS A 140 -2.52 -3.34 -5.27
C LYS A 140 -2.62 -2.28 -6.36
N VAL A 141 -1.51 -1.89 -6.99
CA VAL A 141 -1.49 -0.89 -8.07
C VAL A 141 -2.37 -1.33 -9.22
N PHE A 142 -2.18 -2.57 -9.67
CA PHE A 142 -2.97 -3.18 -10.73
C PHE A 142 -4.43 -3.36 -10.31
N ALA A 143 -4.67 -3.77 -9.06
CA ALA A 143 -6.01 -3.96 -8.52
C ALA A 143 -6.82 -2.65 -8.43
N TYR A 144 -6.21 -1.54 -7.99
CA TYR A 144 -6.90 -0.24 -7.95
C TYR A 144 -7.16 0.34 -9.34
N ALA A 145 -6.26 0.15 -10.31
CA ALA A 145 -6.52 0.50 -11.70
C ALA A 145 -7.74 -0.27 -12.25
N CYS A 146 -7.83 -1.57 -11.95
CA CYS A 146 -9.00 -2.39 -12.27
C CYS A 146 -10.26 -1.89 -11.54
N ALA A 147 -10.18 -1.59 -10.24
CA ALA A 147 -11.31 -1.08 -9.47
C ALA A 147 -11.88 0.21 -10.07
N MET A 148 -11.04 1.19 -10.41
CA MET A 148 -11.47 2.43 -11.07
C MET A 148 -12.09 2.18 -12.46
N GLY A 149 -11.49 1.29 -13.25
CA GLY A 149 -12.04 0.89 -14.54
C GLY A 149 -13.41 0.20 -14.42
N ALA A 150 -13.56 -0.68 -13.43
CA ALA A 150 -14.79 -1.39 -13.16
C ALA A 150 -15.91 -0.45 -12.68
N ILE A 151 -15.58 0.52 -11.80
CA ILE A 151 -16.50 1.59 -11.41
C ILE A 151 -16.95 2.38 -12.64
N ALA A 152 -16.02 2.78 -13.50
CA ALA A 152 -16.34 3.55 -14.71
C ALA A 152 -17.24 2.77 -15.68
N LEU A 153 -17.04 1.46 -15.82
CA LEU A 153 -17.90 0.58 -16.61
C LEU A 153 -19.29 0.43 -15.98
N GLY A 154 -19.37 0.29 -14.65
CA GLY A 154 -20.62 0.23 -13.90
C GLY A 154 -21.45 1.51 -14.04
N VAL A 155 -20.81 2.68 -13.93
CA VAL A 155 -21.46 3.99 -14.14
C VAL A 155 -22.05 4.11 -15.56
N ARG A 156 -21.47 3.44 -16.55
CA ARG A 156 -21.97 3.39 -17.94
C ARG A 156 -22.96 2.24 -18.19
N GLY A 157 -23.38 1.51 -17.16
CA GLY A 157 -24.30 0.38 -17.27
C GLY A 157 -23.69 -0.90 -17.88
N ARG A 158 -22.36 -0.96 -18.05
CA ARG A 158 -21.66 -2.13 -18.62
C ARG A 158 -21.30 -3.13 -17.52
N TRP A 159 -22.32 -3.64 -16.83
CA TRP A 159 -22.16 -4.38 -15.58
C TRP A 159 -21.37 -5.69 -15.70
N LYS A 160 -21.60 -6.50 -16.75
CA LYS A 160 -20.82 -7.73 -16.98
C LYS A 160 -19.32 -7.42 -17.13
N ALA A 161 -18.98 -6.39 -17.90
CA ALA A 161 -17.60 -5.97 -18.08
C ALA A 161 -17.00 -5.42 -16.77
N ALA A 162 -17.78 -4.67 -15.99
CA ALA A 162 -17.36 -4.21 -14.67
C ALA A 162 -16.99 -5.39 -13.76
N ILE A 163 -17.83 -6.43 -13.70
CA ILE A 163 -17.57 -7.64 -12.90
C ILE A 163 -16.33 -8.40 -13.37
N VAL A 164 -16.13 -8.55 -14.68
CA VAL A 164 -14.91 -9.20 -15.22
C VAL A 164 -13.66 -8.42 -14.80
N VAL A 165 -13.68 -7.09 -14.93
CA VAL A 165 -12.55 -6.24 -14.53
C VAL A 165 -12.33 -6.29 -13.01
N SER A 166 -13.39 -6.33 -12.19
CA SER A 166 -13.28 -6.54 -10.75
C SER A 166 -12.66 -7.90 -10.41
N ALA A 167 -13.02 -8.96 -11.14
CA ALA A 167 -12.45 -10.29 -10.94
C ALA A 167 -10.95 -10.30 -11.24
N ILE A 168 -10.53 -9.66 -12.34
CA ILE A 168 -9.11 -9.47 -12.66
C ILE A 168 -8.38 -8.73 -11.52
N GLY A 169 -8.97 -7.63 -11.02
CA GLY A 169 -8.42 -6.91 -9.87
C GLY A 169 -8.31 -7.79 -8.61
N THR A 170 -9.22 -8.73 -8.41
CA THR A 170 -9.22 -9.68 -7.28
C THR A 170 -8.09 -10.70 -7.40
N VAL A 171 -7.78 -11.15 -8.62
CA VAL A 171 -6.65 -12.05 -8.87
C VAL A 171 -5.31 -11.34 -8.60
N PHE A 172 -5.19 -10.05 -8.94
CA PHE A 172 -3.99 -9.28 -8.58
C PHE A 172 -3.87 -9.05 -7.08
N HIS A 173 -4.96 -8.65 -6.41
CA HIS A 173 -4.94 -8.41 -4.98
C HIS A 173 -6.31 -8.72 -4.37
N PHE A 174 -6.40 -9.85 -3.68
CA PHE A 174 -7.65 -10.42 -3.15
C PHE A 174 -8.50 -9.40 -2.38
N LEU A 175 -7.92 -8.72 -1.38
CA LEU A 175 -8.66 -7.77 -0.55
C LEU A 175 -9.16 -6.54 -1.33
N VAL A 176 -8.30 -5.90 -2.13
CA VAL A 176 -8.67 -4.69 -2.89
C VAL A 176 -9.70 -5.03 -3.97
N GLY A 177 -9.42 -6.02 -4.81
CA GLY A 177 -10.33 -6.40 -5.89
C GLY A 177 -11.64 -7.00 -5.37
N GLY A 178 -11.57 -7.86 -4.35
CA GLY A 178 -12.74 -8.48 -3.72
C GLY A 178 -13.68 -7.46 -3.11
N PHE A 179 -13.15 -6.51 -2.33
CA PHE A 179 -13.94 -5.42 -1.76
C PHE A 179 -14.63 -4.59 -2.84
N TRP A 180 -13.88 -4.13 -3.85
CA TRP A 180 -14.45 -3.29 -4.91
C TRP A 180 -15.40 -4.05 -5.83
N GLY A 181 -15.20 -5.36 -6.03
CA GLY A 181 -16.16 -6.23 -6.71
C GLY A 181 -17.49 -6.32 -5.98
N ALA A 182 -17.46 -6.56 -4.66
CA ALA A 182 -18.65 -6.53 -3.82
C ALA A 182 -19.31 -5.15 -3.81
N ALA A 183 -18.53 -4.07 -3.70
CA ALA A 183 -19.03 -2.70 -3.74
C ALA A 183 -19.72 -2.37 -5.08
N ILE A 184 -19.23 -2.90 -6.21
CA ILE A 184 -19.85 -2.73 -7.53
C ILE A 184 -21.16 -3.53 -7.65
N LEU A 185 -21.25 -4.73 -7.07
CA LEU A 185 -22.51 -5.47 -7.00
C LEU A 185 -23.56 -4.71 -6.18
N LEU A 186 -23.16 -4.11 -5.06
CA LEU A 186 -24.03 -3.22 -4.28
C LEU A 186 -24.45 -1.99 -5.10
N PHE A 187 -23.52 -1.38 -5.85
CA PHE A 187 -23.86 -0.26 -6.73
C PHE A 187 -24.88 -0.65 -7.81
N HIS A 188 -24.74 -1.83 -8.42
CA HIS A 188 -25.72 -2.37 -9.36
C HIS A 188 -27.10 -2.53 -8.72
N ALA A 189 -27.16 -3.19 -7.55
CA ALA A 189 -28.40 -3.41 -6.82
C ALA A 189 -29.13 -2.09 -6.49
N LEU A 190 -28.39 -1.08 -6.04
CA LEU A 190 -28.92 0.25 -5.75
C LEU A 190 -29.40 0.99 -7.01
N SER A 191 -28.72 0.81 -8.14
CA SER A 191 -28.98 1.54 -9.38
C SER A 191 -30.18 1.01 -10.15
N LEU A 192 -30.32 -0.31 -10.26
CA LEU A 192 -31.36 -0.94 -11.09
C LEU A 192 -32.49 -1.58 -10.28
N ARG A 193 -32.26 -1.87 -8.98
CA ARG A 193 -33.19 -2.63 -8.12
C ARG A 193 -33.58 -4.01 -8.68
N ASP A 194 -32.78 -4.55 -9.61
CA ASP A 194 -32.95 -5.89 -10.17
C ASP A 194 -32.06 -6.88 -9.42
N TRP A 195 -32.63 -7.51 -8.39
CA TRP A 195 -31.93 -8.50 -7.58
C TRP A 195 -31.61 -9.78 -8.34
N ARG A 196 -32.43 -10.18 -9.33
CA ARG A 196 -32.16 -11.39 -10.13
C ARG A 196 -30.92 -11.20 -10.99
N GLN A 197 -30.82 -10.05 -11.67
CA GLN A 197 -29.62 -9.70 -12.42
C GLN A 197 -28.41 -9.52 -11.51
N THR A 198 -28.58 -8.91 -10.33
CA THR A 198 -27.50 -8.78 -9.34
C THR A 198 -26.96 -10.15 -8.90
N LEU A 199 -27.83 -11.12 -8.62
CA LEU A 199 -27.44 -12.48 -8.26
C LEU A 199 -26.73 -13.21 -9.41
N SER A 200 -27.16 -12.98 -10.67
CA SER A 200 -26.45 -13.50 -11.85
C SER A 200 -25.04 -12.92 -11.98
N LEU A 201 -24.88 -11.62 -11.74
CA LEU A 201 -23.58 -10.95 -11.73
C LEU A 201 -22.69 -11.41 -10.57
N LEU A 202 -23.26 -11.67 -9.40
CA LEU A 202 -22.56 -12.27 -8.27
C LEU A 202 -22.09 -13.68 -8.63
N GLY A 203 -22.95 -14.51 -9.24
CA GLY A 203 -22.59 -15.85 -9.71
C GLY A 203 -21.43 -15.80 -10.71
N LEU A 204 -21.47 -14.87 -11.67
CA LEU A 204 -20.36 -14.64 -12.60
C LEU A 204 -19.07 -14.26 -11.86
N PHE A 205 -19.15 -13.31 -10.91
CA PHE A 205 -17.99 -12.88 -10.13
C PHE A 205 -17.38 -14.06 -9.37
N VAL A 206 -18.20 -14.81 -8.63
CA VAL A 206 -17.79 -15.98 -7.84
C VAL A 206 -17.13 -17.04 -8.71
N VAL A 207 -17.70 -17.37 -9.88
CA VAL A 207 -17.09 -18.32 -10.82
C VAL A 207 -15.70 -17.85 -11.25
N LEU A 208 -15.57 -16.57 -11.64
CA LEU A 208 -14.30 -16.02 -12.12
C LEU A 208 -13.20 -15.98 -11.04
N ILE A 209 -13.57 -15.73 -9.78
CA ILE A 209 -12.60 -15.71 -8.67
C ILE A 209 -12.46 -17.05 -7.94
N SER A 210 -13.25 -18.06 -8.29
CA SER A 210 -13.28 -19.34 -7.57
C SER A 210 -11.92 -20.04 -7.47
N PRO A 211 -11.02 -20.04 -8.49
CA PRO A 211 -9.70 -20.66 -8.33
C PRO A 211 -8.87 -19.97 -7.24
N MET A 212 -8.93 -18.64 -7.20
CA MET A 212 -8.24 -17.83 -6.20
C MET A 212 -8.84 -18.02 -4.80
N VAL A 213 -10.17 -18.10 -4.68
CA VAL A 213 -10.84 -18.38 -3.41
C VAL A 213 -10.48 -19.77 -2.91
N ALA A 214 -10.46 -20.78 -3.78
CA ALA A 214 -10.08 -22.15 -3.43
C ALA A 214 -8.63 -22.21 -2.94
N LEU A 215 -7.71 -21.50 -3.61
CA LEU A 215 -6.31 -21.40 -3.20
C LEU A 215 -6.17 -20.80 -1.79
N VAL A 216 -6.79 -19.64 -1.55
CA VAL A 216 -6.74 -18.97 -0.24
C VAL A 216 -7.41 -19.83 0.85
N ALA A 217 -8.53 -20.49 0.53
CA ALA A 217 -9.21 -21.37 1.47
C ALA A 217 -8.34 -22.58 1.84
N PHE A 218 -7.68 -23.20 0.87
CA PHE A 218 -6.76 -24.31 1.11
C PHE A 218 -5.60 -23.88 2.02
N GLU A 219 -4.99 -22.72 1.76
CA GLU A 219 -3.92 -22.18 2.60
C GLU A 219 -4.36 -21.88 4.03
N ARG A 220 -5.59 -21.38 4.21
CA ARG A 220 -6.09 -20.99 5.53
C ARG A 220 -6.61 -22.18 6.33
N LEU A 221 -7.29 -23.13 5.70
CA LEU A 221 -7.89 -24.29 6.36
C LEU A 221 -6.88 -25.43 6.55
N GLY A 222 -5.87 -25.53 5.69
CA GLY A 222 -4.84 -26.57 5.76
C GLY A 222 -3.63 -26.19 6.62
N ALA A 223 -3.55 -24.96 7.13
CA ALA A 223 -2.41 -24.51 7.91
C ALA A 223 -2.40 -25.14 9.31
N VAL A 224 -1.39 -25.98 9.56
CA VAL A 224 -1.02 -26.41 10.91
C VAL A 224 -0.05 -25.37 11.47
N VAL A 225 -0.43 -24.74 12.57
CA VAL A 225 0.38 -23.71 13.24
C VAL A 225 0.83 -24.26 14.57
N ASP A 226 2.14 -24.32 14.80
CA ASP A 226 2.68 -24.63 16.12
C ASP A 226 2.55 -23.41 17.05
N PRO A 227 1.70 -23.47 18.09
CA PRO A 227 1.49 -22.36 19.01
C PRO A 227 2.66 -22.15 19.98
N THR A 228 3.65 -23.04 19.99
CA THR A 228 4.78 -22.98 20.93
C THR A 228 5.57 -21.68 20.74
N GLY A 229 5.83 -20.99 21.86
CA GLY A 229 6.53 -19.69 21.88
C GLY A 229 5.67 -18.47 21.56
N LEU A 230 4.40 -18.65 21.18
CA LEU A 230 3.47 -17.55 20.90
C LEU A 230 2.74 -17.11 22.18
N ASP A 231 2.86 -15.84 22.51
CA ASP A 231 2.12 -15.14 23.57
C ASP A 231 0.92 -14.33 23.03
N LEU A 232 0.79 -14.25 21.70
CA LEU A 232 -0.31 -13.59 21.00
C LEU A 232 -0.92 -14.55 19.97
N SER A 233 -2.21 -14.41 19.72
CA SER A 233 -2.87 -15.06 18.59
C SER A 233 -2.35 -14.51 17.25
N LEU A 234 -2.52 -15.28 16.17
CA LEU A 234 -2.09 -14.82 14.84
C LEU A 234 -2.79 -13.52 14.39
N THR A 235 -4.04 -13.31 14.80
CA THR A 235 -4.80 -12.10 14.48
C THR A 235 -4.26 -10.89 15.24
N GLU A 236 -3.89 -11.05 16.52
CA GLU A 236 -3.22 -10.03 17.33
C GLU A 236 -1.81 -9.73 16.79
N ILE A 237 -1.00 -10.74 16.48
CA ILE A 237 0.32 -10.60 15.87
C ILE A 237 0.23 -9.77 14.58
N TYR A 238 -0.72 -10.11 13.70
CA TYR A 238 -0.86 -9.41 12.43
C TYR A 238 -1.40 -7.99 12.57
N SER A 239 -2.39 -7.80 13.45
CA SER A 239 -3.23 -6.59 13.46
C SER A 239 -2.78 -5.60 14.51
N GLU A 240 -2.62 -6.04 15.75
CA GLU A 240 -2.27 -5.20 16.89
C GLU A 240 -0.77 -4.99 16.98
N TYR A 241 0.02 -6.06 16.89
CA TYR A 241 1.46 -5.98 17.00
C TYR A 241 2.08 -5.37 15.73
N ARG A 242 1.73 -5.90 14.55
CA ARG A 242 2.40 -5.50 13.31
C ARG A 242 1.78 -4.30 12.60
N ASN A 243 0.46 -4.20 12.53
CA ASN A 243 -0.25 -3.22 11.70
C ASN A 243 -1.27 -2.32 12.43
N PRO A 244 -1.03 -1.87 13.67
CA PRO A 244 -2.06 -1.17 14.45
C PRO A 244 -2.49 0.13 13.78
N HIS A 245 -1.55 0.82 13.13
CA HIS A 245 -1.77 2.05 12.38
C HIS A 245 -2.62 1.89 11.10
N HIS A 246 -2.87 0.66 10.66
CA HIS A 246 -3.69 0.36 9.49
C HIS A 246 -5.07 -0.18 9.85
N VAL A 247 -5.18 -0.97 10.93
CA VAL A 247 -6.38 -1.79 11.19
C VAL A 247 -6.92 -1.73 12.62
N SER A 248 -6.15 -1.20 13.59
CA SER A 248 -6.53 -1.22 15.01
C SER A 248 -6.66 0.20 15.58
N PRO A 249 -7.81 0.88 15.36
CA PRO A 249 -8.03 2.26 15.80
C PRO A 249 -7.84 2.51 17.30
N PHE A 250 -7.99 1.48 18.12
CA PHE A 250 -7.97 1.56 19.58
C PHE A 250 -6.67 1.10 20.24
N ALA A 251 -5.70 0.59 19.47
CA ALA A 251 -4.43 0.08 20.01
C ALA A 251 -3.61 1.15 20.76
N GLY A 252 -3.74 2.43 20.37
CA GLY A 252 -3.10 3.55 21.06
C GLY A 252 -3.94 4.18 22.18
N GLY A 253 -4.99 3.50 22.64
CA GLY A 253 -5.97 4.03 23.58
C GLY A 253 -6.73 5.26 23.05
N ALA A 254 -7.35 6.00 23.96
CA ALA A 254 -8.17 7.17 23.61
C ALA A 254 -7.36 8.27 22.90
N VAL A 255 -6.12 8.52 23.33
CA VAL A 255 -5.24 9.54 22.72
C VAL A 255 -4.87 9.15 21.29
N GLY A 256 -4.43 7.90 21.09
CA GLY A 256 -4.10 7.39 19.76
C GLY A 256 -5.30 7.42 18.80
N PHE A 257 -6.50 7.10 19.29
CA PHE A 257 -7.72 7.19 18.51
C PHE A 257 -8.06 8.64 18.12
N VAL A 258 -8.06 9.57 19.09
CA VAL A 258 -8.42 10.98 18.87
C VAL A 258 -7.45 11.66 17.91
N LEU A 259 -6.14 11.38 18.01
CA LEU A 259 -5.14 12.01 17.15
C LEU A 259 -4.99 11.32 15.80
N GLY A 260 -5.11 9.99 15.75
CA GLY A 260 -4.82 9.18 14.57
C GLY A 260 -6.02 8.86 13.68
N TRP A 261 -7.23 8.82 14.24
CA TRP A 261 -8.41 8.26 13.56
C TRP A 261 -9.61 9.20 13.54
N LEU A 262 -9.92 9.87 14.65
CA LEU A 262 -11.10 10.73 14.73
C LEU A 262 -11.19 11.82 13.62
N PRO A 263 -10.11 12.52 13.23
CA PRO A 263 -10.19 13.54 12.19
C PRO A 263 -10.64 12.98 10.84
N GLY A 264 -10.10 11.83 10.42
CA GLY A 264 -10.49 11.18 9.17
C GLY A 264 -11.95 10.70 9.20
N LEU A 265 -12.44 10.25 10.36
CA LEU A 265 -13.84 9.84 10.54
C LEU A 265 -14.80 11.03 10.42
N ILE A 266 -14.45 12.17 11.02
CA ILE A 266 -15.23 13.41 10.90
C ILE A 266 -15.31 13.82 9.42
N VAL A 267 -14.19 13.75 8.69
CA VAL A 267 -14.18 14.07 7.25
C VAL A 267 -15.06 13.10 6.46
N HIS A 268 -14.96 11.79 6.69
CA HIS A 268 -15.84 10.82 6.02
C HIS A 268 -17.33 11.04 6.34
N ALA A 269 -17.67 11.34 7.60
CA ALA A 269 -19.05 11.65 7.99
C ALA A 269 -19.56 12.93 7.31
N ALA A 270 -18.74 13.98 7.26
CA ALA A 270 -19.06 15.23 6.57
C ALA A 270 -19.24 15.03 5.05
N LEU A 271 -18.36 14.25 4.41
CA LEU A 271 -18.46 13.90 3.00
C LEU A 271 -19.72 13.06 2.72
N ALA A 272 -20.03 12.07 3.57
CA ALA A 272 -21.25 11.29 3.47
C ALA A 272 -22.49 12.19 3.49
N ALA A 273 -22.60 13.08 4.48
CA ALA A 273 -23.71 14.00 4.63
C ALA A 273 -23.81 14.95 3.42
N ALA A 274 -22.71 15.61 3.05
CA ALA A 274 -22.68 16.53 1.92
C ALA A 274 -23.13 15.86 0.62
N ILE A 275 -22.52 14.72 0.26
CA ILE A 275 -22.85 13.99 -0.97
C ILE A 275 -24.29 13.49 -0.93
N PHE A 276 -24.76 12.99 0.22
CA PHE A 276 -26.14 12.56 0.38
C PHE A 276 -27.12 13.71 0.10
N PHE A 277 -26.94 14.89 0.70
CA PHE A 277 -27.84 16.02 0.49
C PHE A 277 -27.76 16.57 -0.95
N MET A 278 -26.57 16.58 -1.56
CA MET A 278 -26.36 17.01 -2.95
C MET A 278 -26.74 15.95 -3.99
N ARG A 279 -27.10 14.71 -3.59
CA ARG A 279 -27.26 13.58 -4.53
C ARG A 279 -28.23 13.88 -5.68
N LYS A 280 -29.29 14.65 -5.42
CA LYS A 280 -30.31 15.02 -6.40
C LYS A 280 -29.76 15.96 -7.49
N ASP A 281 -28.79 16.81 -7.14
CA ASP A 281 -28.17 17.76 -8.06
C ASP A 281 -27.34 17.07 -9.15
N PHE A 282 -26.97 15.81 -8.93
CA PHE A 282 -26.16 15.03 -9.87
C PHE A 282 -26.98 14.34 -10.99
N GLY A 283 -28.32 14.49 -10.98
CA GLY A 283 -29.20 13.98 -12.04
C GLY A 283 -29.01 12.48 -12.29
N ARG A 284 -28.52 12.11 -13.50
CA ARG A 284 -28.26 10.71 -13.87
C ARG A 284 -27.26 9.98 -12.98
N TYR A 285 -26.46 10.72 -12.20
CA TYR A 285 -25.47 10.16 -11.28
C TYR A 285 -25.96 10.07 -9.83
N ALA A 286 -27.24 10.33 -9.55
CA ALA A 286 -27.77 10.32 -8.19
C ALA A 286 -27.59 8.96 -7.47
N ALA A 287 -27.74 7.84 -8.18
CA ALA A 287 -27.49 6.50 -7.63
C ALA A 287 -26.02 6.29 -7.29
N PHE A 288 -25.12 6.77 -8.15
CA PHE A 288 -23.67 6.72 -7.90
C PHE A 288 -23.28 7.60 -6.71
N ALA A 289 -23.82 8.81 -6.61
CA ALA A 289 -23.61 9.69 -5.46
C ALA A 289 -24.12 9.07 -4.16
N LEU A 290 -25.30 8.44 -4.18
CA LEU A 290 -25.84 7.71 -3.02
C LEU A 290 -24.92 6.55 -2.62
N TRP A 291 -24.40 5.80 -3.60
CA TRP A 291 -23.44 4.72 -3.35
C TRP A 291 -22.15 5.23 -2.72
N VAL A 292 -21.55 6.31 -3.23
CA VAL A 292 -20.34 6.93 -2.63
C VAL A 292 -20.62 7.47 -1.23
N ALA A 293 -21.79 8.06 -0.98
CA ALA A 293 -22.20 8.46 0.37
C ALA A 293 -22.29 7.23 1.31
N GLY A 294 -22.89 6.13 0.84
CA GLY A 294 -22.94 4.86 1.56
C GLY A 294 -21.56 4.28 1.87
N LEU A 295 -20.60 4.38 0.95
CA LEU A 295 -19.21 3.96 1.19
C LEU A 295 -18.51 4.80 2.27
N ASN A 296 -18.80 6.10 2.35
CA ASN A 296 -18.30 6.92 3.46
C ASN A 296 -18.94 6.52 4.80
N VAL A 297 -20.23 6.19 4.82
CA VAL A 297 -20.90 5.64 6.01
C VAL A 297 -20.30 4.30 6.42
N TYR A 298 -19.95 3.44 5.45
CA TYR A 298 -19.26 2.18 5.72
C TYR A 298 -17.96 2.39 6.53
N ILE A 299 -17.17 3.43 6.25
CA ILE A 299 -15.95 3.71 7.01
C ILE A 299 -16.25 4.05 8.48
N VAL A 300 -17.32 4.81 8.73
CA VAL A 300 -17.77 5.10 10.10
C VAL A 300 -18.24 3.83 10.79
N PHE A 301 -19.01 2.98 10.08
CA PHE A 301 -19.46 1.70 10.60
C PHE A 301 -18.31 0.72 10.86
N ALA A 302 -17.26 0.74 10.04
CA ALA A 302 -16.07 -0.09 10.21
C ALA A 302 -15.37 0.20 11.56
N VAL A 303 -15.45 1.42 12.09
CA VAL A 303 -14.94 1.73 13.44
C VAL A 303 -15.78 1.08 14.53
N LEU A 304 -17.09 1.02 14.37
CA LEU A 304 -17.95 0.28 15.30
C LEU A 304 -17.60 -1.21 15.29
N VAL A 305 -17.39 -1.79 14.11
CA VAL A 305 -16.92 -3.19 14.00
C VAL A 305 -15.58 -3.37 14.69
N ALA A 306 -14.60 -2.49 14.44
CA ALA A 306 -13.30 -2.54 15.08
C ALA A 306 -13.35 -2.35 16.60
N PHE A 307 -14.33 -1.60 17.12
CA PHE A 307 -14.54 -1.42 18.56
C PHE A 307 -15.06 -2.70 19.20
N LEU A 308 -16.03 -3.35 18.56
CA LEU A 308 -16.55 -4.64 19.02
C LEU A 308 -15.52 -5.77 18.89
N ASP A 309 -14.62 -5.67 17.91
CA ASP A 309 -13.56 -6.64 17.61
C ASP A 309 -12.21 -6.30 18.29
N GLN A 310 -12.15 -5.28 19.16
CA GLN A 310 -10.88 -4.76 19.69
C GLN A 310 -10.10 -5.74 20.57
N ASN A 311 -10.73 -6.81 21.03
CA ASN A 311 -10.10 -7.85 21.86
C ASN A 311 -9.82 -9.15 21.09
N THR A 312 -10.38 -9.31 19.89
CA THR A 312 -10.28 -10.56 19.09
C THR A 312 -9.53 -10.36 17.78
N HIS A 313 -9.57 -9.15 17.23
CA HIS A 313 -8.96 -8.78 15.95
C HIS A 313 -9.34 -9.73 14.80
N LEU A 314 -10.52 -10.34 14.85
CA LEU A 314 -10.99 -11.28 13.83
C LEU A 314 -11.19 -10.60 12.48
N PHE A 315 -11.69 -9.37 12.48
CA PHE A 315 -11.98 -8.59 11.28
C PHE A 315 -10.81 -7.71 10.84
N ALA A 316 -9.88 -7.41 11.74
CA ALA A 316 -8.77 -6.51 11.47
C ALA A 316 -7.88 -6.96 10.27
N PRO A 317 -7.53 -8.26 10.07
CA PRO A 317 -6.77 -8.72 8.92
C PRO A 317 -7.42 -8.47 7.56
N PHE A 318 -8.74 -8.20 7.51
CA PHE A 318 -9.43 -7.86 6.27
C PHE A 318 -9.25 -6.39 5.84
N TYR A 319 -8.49 -5.59 6.60
CA TYR A 319 -8.17 -4.21 6.26
C TYR A 319 -9.41 -3.35 5.94
N ILE A 320 -10.43 -3.43 6.80
CA ILE A 320 -11.74 -2.80 6.57
C ILE A 320 -11.68 -1.28 6.32
N PHE A 321 -10.61 -0.59 6.73
CA PHE A 321 -10.38 0.85 6.50
C PHE A 321 -9.60 1.18 5.22
N ARG A 322 -8.92 0.21 4.62
CA ARG A 322 -8.05 0.42 3.43
C ARG A 322 -8.77 0.95 2.19
N PRO A 323 -10.08 0.69 1.98
CA PRO A 323 -10.84 1.36 0.92
C PRO A 323 -10.96 2.89 1.08
N SER A 324 -10.65 3.46 2.24
CA SER A 324 -10.77 4.91 2.56
C SER A 324 -10.16 5.81 1.48
N GLY A 325 -8.97 5.49 0.97
CA GLY A 325 -8.30 6.31 -0.05
C GLY A 325 -9.09 6.44 -1.34
N LEU A 326 -9.54 5.32 -1.94
CA LEU A 326 -10.35 5.40 -3.16
C LEU A 326 -11.76 5.97 -2.89
N ILE A 327 -12.36 5.71 -1.72
CA ILE A 327 -13.63 6.36 -1.32
C ILE A 327 -13.46 7.88 -1.25
N PHE A 328 -12.36 8.36 -0.69
CA PHE A 328 -12.04 9.79 -0.61
C PHE A 328 -11.86 10.39 -2.00
N LEU A 329 -11.10 9.73 -2.89
CA LEU A 329 -10.95 10.18 -4.28
C LEU A 329 -12.31 10.29 -5.00
N LEU A 330 -13.16 9.26 -4.92
CA LEU A 330 -14.50 9.29 -5.53
C LEU A 330 -15.36 10.43 -4.97
N SER A 331 -15.23 10.70 -3.66
CA SER A 331 -15.91 11.82 -2.99
C SER A 331 -15.44 13.16 -3.55
N LEU A 332 -14.13 13.37 -3.67
CA LEU A 332 -13.56 14.58 -4.27
C LEU A 332 -14.01 14.78 -5.72
N LEU A 333 -14.07 13.72 -6.53
CA LEU A 333 -14.55 13.79 -7.91
C LEU A 333 -16.00 14.29 -7.98
N LEU A 334 -16.87 13.86 -7.05
CA LEU A 334 -18.25 14.35 -6.97
C LEU A 334 -18.34 15.80 -6.47
N ILE A 335 -17.57 16.17 -5.45
CA ILE A 335 -17.54 17.55 -4.95
C ILE A 335 -17.08 18.51 -6.06
N VAL A 336 -15.97 18.18 -6.75
CA VAL A 336 -15.47 19.01 -7.85
C VAL A 336 -16.48 19.07 -8.99
N LYS A 337 -17.14 17.95 -9.34
CA LYS A 337 -18.23 17.96 -10.32
C LYS A 337 -19.31 18.97 -9.93
N ARG A 338 -19.75 18.96 -8.67
CA ARG A 338 -20.81 19.83 -8.16
C ARG A 338 -20.42 21.31 -8.18
N VAL A 339 -19.17 21.61 -7.80
CA VAL A 339 -18.63 22.97 -7.86
C VAL A 339 -18.62 23.48 -9.30
N PHE A 340 -18.15 22.67 -10.25
CA PHE A 340 -18.10 23.06 -11.66
C PHE A 340 -19.50 23.20 -12.29
N LEU A 341 -20.47 22.40 -11.85
CA LEU A 341 -21.88 22.58 -12.25
C LEU A 341 -22.51 23.87 -11.68
N ALA A 342 -22.02 24.37 -10.54
CA ALA A 342 -22.52 25.60 -9.91
C ALA A 342 -21.99 26.87 -10.58
N ILE A 343 -20.81 26.80 -11.19
CA ILE A 343 -20.12 27.96 -11.76
C ILE A 343 -20.77 28.32 -13.11
N ARG A 344 -21.23 29.57 -13.26
CA ARG A 344 -21.72 30.09 -14.55
C ARG A 344 -20.62 29.97 -15.61
N LEU A 345 -20.99 29.68 -16.86
CA LEU A 345 -20.03 29.45 -17.94
C LEU A 345 -19.03 30.60 -18.14
N GLU A 346 -19.48 31.85 -18.01
CA GLU A 346 -18.62 33.04 -18.09
C GLU A 346 -17.60 33.10 -16.95
N THR A 347 -18.05 32.86 -15.72
CA THR A 347 -17.18 32.78 -14.54
C THR A 347 -16.18 31.64 -14.70
N TYR A 348 -16.62 30.47 -15.17
CA TYR A 348 -15.77 29.33 -15.43
C TYR A 348 -14.65 29.67 -16.43
N ARG A 349 -14.98 30.33 -17.55
CA ARG A 349 -13.99 30.77 -18.54
C ARG A 349 -12.94 31.71 -17.94
N ARG A 350 -13.31 32.55 -16.97
CA ARG A 350 -12.41 33.47 -16.27
C ARG A 350 -11.54 32.76 -15.22
N ILE A 351 -12.10 31.84 -14.44
CA ILE A 351 -11.39 31.22 -13.31
C ILE A 351 -10.66 29.91 -13.64
N ARG A 352 -10.94 29.29 -14.80
CA ARG A 352 -10.34 28.00 -15.16
C ARG A 352 -8.81 28.05 -15.25
N LEU A 353 -8.25 29.14 -15.77
CA LEU A 353 -6.80 29.32 -15.87
C LEU A 353 -6.19 29.53 -14.47
N PRO A 354 -6.69 30.45 -13.62
CA PRO A 354 -6.26 30.55 -12.22
C PRO A 354 -6.34 29.23 -11.45
N ILE A 355 -7.44 28.48 -11.54
CA ILE A 355 -7.58 27.18 -10.86
C ILE A 355 -6.51 26.20 -11.35
N PHE A 356 -6.30 26.13 -12.66
CA PHE A 356 -5.27 25.29 -13.24
C PHE A 356 -3.87 25.71 -12.77
N LEU A 357 -3.56 27.00 -12.76
CA LEU A 357 -2.28 27.54 -12.30
C LEU A 357 -2.06 27.27 -10.81
N VAL A 358 -3.08 27.40 -9.97
CA VAL A 358 -3.01 27.04 -8.54
C VAL A 358 -2.76 25.53 -8.38
N ALA A 359 -3.50 24.69 -9.12
CA ALA A 359 -3.29 23.24 -9.09
C ALA A 359 -1.85 22.88 -9.51
N VAL A 360 -1.35 23.48 -10.58
CA VAL A 360 0.06 23.32 -11.01
C VAL A 360 1.00 23.83 -9.94
N ALA A 361 0.79 25.01 -9.37
CA ALA A 361 1.65 25.61 -8.37
C ALA A 361 1.72 24.79 -7.07
N LEU A 362 0.65 24.08 -6.70
CA LEU A 362 0.65 23.19 -5.53
C LEU A 362 1.51 21.95 -5.74
N VAL A 363 1.60 21.44 -6.97
CA VAL A 363 2.40 20.24 -7.29
C VAL A 363 3.80 20.62 -7.80
N LEU A 364 4.01 21.85 -8.25
CA LEU A 364 5.26 22.33 -8.83
C LEU A 364 6.48 22.16 -7.91
N PRO A 365 6.40 22.38 -6.58
CA PRO A 365 7.54 22.15 -5.70
C PRO A 365 7.99 20.68 -5.71
N ASP A 366 7.04 19.74 -5.68
CA ASP A 366 7.35 18.32 -5.73
C ASP A 366 7.89 17.93 -7.10
N ILE A 367 7.28 18.41 -8.19
CA ILE A 367 7.79 18.23 -9.57
C ILE A 367 9.23 18.73 -9.67
N THR A 368 9.50 19.94 -9.19
CA THR A 368 10.80 20.58 -9.32
C THR A 368 11.84 19.85 -8.50
N ARG A 369 11.52 19.48 -7.25
CA ARG A 369 12.37 18.67 -6.38
C ARG A 369 12.69 17.33 -7.01
N ASN A 370 11.68 16.70 -7.59
CA ASN A 370 11.79 15.39 -8.20
C ASN A 370 12.56 15.42 -9.53
N ALA A 371 12.28 16.40 -10.40
CA ALA A 371 13.02 16.62 -11.63
C ALA A 371 14.49 16.96 -11.35
N LEU A 372 14.76 17.80 -10.34
CA LEU A 372 16.11 18.10 -9.89
C LEU A 372 16.82 16.83 -9.38
N ARG A 373 16.15 16.00 -8.57
CA ARG A 373 16.70 14.71 -8.12
C ARG A 373 17.03 13.80 -9.30
N LEU A 374 16.13 13.70 -10.28
CA LEU A 374 16.35 12.89 -11.47
C LEU A 374 17.50 13.43 -12.33
N ALA A 375 17.62 14.75 -12.46
CA ALA A 375 18.68 15.40 -13.24
C ALA A 375 20.05 15.30 -12.56
N VAL A 376 20.12 15.51 -11.24
CA VAL A 376 21.37 15.46 -10.46
C VAL A 376 21.84 14.02 -10.28
N SER A 377 20.92 13.11 -10.00
CA SER A 377 21.27 11.74 -9.60
C SER A 377 21.24 10.76 -10.77
N GLY A 378 20.60 11.14 -11.89
CA GLY A 378 20.39 10.27 -13.04
C GLY A 378 19.65 8.96 -12.67
N PRO A 379 19.78 7.92 -13.52
CA PRO A 379 19.35 6.56 -13.18
C PRO A 379 20.07 6.00 -11.94
N ILE A 380 21.29 6.47 -11.66
CA ILE A 380 22.11 6.05 -10.51
C ILE A 380 21.41 6.40 -9.19
N GLY A 381 20.72 7.54 -9.10
CA GLY A 381 19.95 7.94 -7.93
C GLY A 381 18.71 7.11 -7.63
N GLN A 382 18.35 6.18 -8.51
CA GLN A 382 17.25 5.23 -8.29
C GLN A 382 17.76 3.87 -7.80
N ARG A 383 19.09 3.66 -7.76
CA ARG A 383 19.70 2.49 -7.15
C ARG A 383 19.40 2.46 -5.66
N LEU A 384 19.23 1.27 -5.11
CA LEU A 384 18.96 1.11 -3.68
C LEU A 384 20.10 1.68 -2.83
N GLU A 385 21.34 1.52 -3.27
CA GLU A 385 22.55 2.05 -2.62
C GLU A 385 22.57 3.58 -2.56
N ALA A 386 21.94 4.26 -3.52
CA ALA A 386 21.83 5.72 -3.50
C ALA A 386 20.87 6.23 -2.40
N SER A 387 20.01 5.36 -1.87
CA SER A 387 19.14 5.68 -0.73
C SER A 387 19.82 5.54 0.63
N LEU A 388 21.03 4.96 0.67
CA LEU A 388 21.85 4.82 1.87
C LEU A 388 22.62 6.12 2.17
N ARG A 389 22.71 6.47 3.45
CA ARG A 389 23.53 7.59 3.95
C ARG A 389 25.00 7.15 4.15
N GLY A 390 25.91 8.07 4.40
CA GLY A 390 27.36 7.81 4.54
C GLY A 390 27.68 6.57 5.41
N ALA A 391 27.40 6.63 6.71
CA ALA A 391 27.65 5.50 7.60
C ALA A 391 26.81 4.24 7.34
N GLU A 392 25.69 4.37 6.63
CA GLU A 392 24.92 3.21 6.18
C GLU A 392 25.63 2.53 5.00
N ARG A 393 26.19 3.32 4.08
CA ARG A 393 26.98 2.82 2.96
C ARG A 393 28.26 2.15 3.45
N ASP A 394 28.98 2.78 4.37
CA ASP A 394 30.22 2.23 4.96
C ASP A 394 29.94 0.89 5.67
N ALA A 395 28.83 0.81 6.41
CA ALA A 395 28.36 -0.43 7.03
C ALA A 395 28.08 -1.54 6.01
N PHE A 396 27.43 -1.20 4.89
CA PHE A 396 27.14 -2.14 3.80
C PHE A 396 28.38 -2.60 3.05
N GLU A 397 29.34 -1.71 2.83
CA GLU A 397 30.64 -2.04 2.23
C GLU A 397 31.40 -3.02 3.12
N TRP A 398 31.46 -2.75 4.43
CA TRP A 398 32.07 -3.68 5.37
C TRP A 398 31.41 -5.06 5.35
N LEU A 399 30.06 -5.13 5.39
CA LEU A 399 29.35 -6.41 5.33
C LEU A 399 29.68 -7.16 4.04
N ARG A 400 29.66 -6.50 2.88
CA ARG A 400 30.02 -7.15 1.60
C ARG A 400 31.42 -7.75 1.58
N GLU A 401 32.37 -7.12 2.28
CA GLU A 401 33.76 -7.55 2.31
C GLU A 401 34.05 -8.61 3.39
N ASN A 402 33.21 -8.68 4.43
CA ASN A 402 33.48 -9.46 5.64
C ASN A 402 32.43 -10.52 5.97
N THR A 403 31.39 -10.68 5.14
CA THR A 403 30.40 -11.75 5.30
C THR A 403 30.29 -12.65 4.08
N ALA A 404 29.94 -13.91 4.34
CA ALA A 404 29.65 -14.93 3.34
C ALA A 404 28.14 -15.11 3.14
N SER A 405 27.74 -16.01 2.22
CA SER A 405 26.33 -16.29 1.91
C SER A 405 25.59 -17.06 3.00
N GLU A 406 26.35 -17.79 3.80
CA GLU A 406 25.91 -18.60 4.93
C GLU A 406 25.80 -17.79 6.23
N ASP A 407 26.40 -16.60 6.27
CA ASP A 407 26.42 -15.77 7.47
C ASP A 407 25.03 -15.21 7.77
N VAL A 408 24.67 -15.20 9.05
CA VAL A 408 23.42 -14.67 9.56
C VAL A 408 23.65 -13.36 10.30
N VAL A 409 22.97 -12.32 9.85
CA VAL A 409 23.03 -10.98 10.45
C VAL A 409 21.76 -10.69 11.24
N LEU A 410 21.93 -10.08 12.42
CA LEU A 410 20.85 -9.49 13.21
C LEU A 410 21.07 -7.98 13.35
N ILE A 411 20.00 -7.21 13.20
CA ILE A 411 20.03 -5.75 13.42
C ILE A 411 19.21 -5.41 14.66
N GLN A 412 19.76 -4.57 15.53
CA GLN A 412 19.08 -4.09 16.72
C GLN A 412 17.78 -3.35 16.35
N PRO A 413 16.64 -3.73 16.97
CA PRO A 413 15.39 -3.01 16.78
C PRO A 413 15.55 -1.55 17.22
N PRO A 414 14.83 -0.60 16.60
CA PRO A 414 14.89 0.79 17.04
C PRO A 414 14.32 0.94 18.45
N MET A 415 14.96 1.77 19.28
CA MET A 415 14.55 2.00 20.67
C MET A 415 13.17 2.70 20.73
N GLY A 416 12.26 2.17 21.54
CA GLY A 416 10.94 2.75 21.84
C GLY A 416 9.83 2.34 20.86
N ASP A 417 8.64 2.06 21.41
CA ASP A 417 7.48 1.51 20.69
C ASP A 417 6.97 2.39 19.53
N GLY A 418 7.34 3.68 19.50
CA GLY A 418 6.97 4.62 18.44
C GLY A 418 7.90 4.63 17.21
N ASN A 419 9.06 3.96 17.26
CA ASN A 419 10.09 4.08 16.23
C ASN A 419 10.05 2.97 15.16
N VAL A 420 8.94 2.25 15.03
CA VAL A 420 8.69 1.26 13.95
C VAL A 420 8.92 1.86 12.54
N HIS A 421 8.81 3.18 12.40
CA HIS A 421 9.16 3.90 11.17
C HIS A 421 10.64 3.79 10.76
N GLN A 422 11.55 3.50 11.70
CA GLN A 422 12.96 3.27 11.40
C GLN A 422 13.19 1.90 10.74
N GLU A 423 12.36 0.90 11.04
CA GLU A 423 12.36 -0.39 10.34
C GLU A 423 11.82 -0.27 8.90
N GLN A 424 11.26 0.89 8.53
CA GLN A 424 10.80 1.19 7.17
C GLN A 424 11.87 1.89 6.32
N GLN A 425 13.01 2.24 6.93
CA GLN A 425 14.12 2.87 6.20
C GLN A 425 14.80 1.85 5.27
N PRO A 426 15.46 2.30 4.20
CA PRO A 426 16.15 1.41 3.28
C PRO A 426 17.20 0.52 3.96
N PHE A 427 17.92 1.01 4.98
CA PHE A 427 19.06 0.30 5.56
C PHE A 427 18.75 -1.13 6.05
N PRO A 428 17.77 -1.40 6.95
CA PRO A 428 17.48 -2.78 7.34
C PRO A 428 16.81 -3.59 6.20
N ALA A 429 16.05 -2.94 5.32
CA ALA A 429 15.36 -3.61 4.23
C ALA A 429 16.32 -4.05 3.10
N ALA A 430 17.40 -3.32 2.89
CA ALA A 430 18.33 -3.53 1.79
C ALA A 430 19.38 -4.62 2.07
N LEU A 431 19.44 -5.17 3.29
CA LEU A 431 20.48 -6.13 3.69
C LEU A 431 20.57 -7.30 2.72
N GLU A 432 19.45 -8.02 2.59
CA GLU A 432 19.28 -9.20 1.73
C GLU A 432 19.62 -8.97 0.25
N ARG A 433 19.64 -7.71 -0.20
CA ARG A 433 19.93 -7.35 -1.60
C ARG A 433 21.36 -6.93 -1.84
N LEU A 434 21.94 -6.24 -0.87
CA LEU A 434 23.20 -5.53 -1.03
C LEU A 434 24.35 -6.25 -0.33
N THR A 435 24.09 -7.34 0.39
CA THR A 435 25.09 -8.20 1.02
C THR A 435 24.81 -9.66 0.69
N PRO A 436 25.84 -10.52 0.71
CA PRO A 436 25.62 -11.96 0.55
C PRO A 436 24.91 -12.60 1.76
N ALA A 437 25.06 -12.02 2.95
CA ALA A 437 24.53 -12.57 4.19
C ALA A 437 23.01 -12.50 4.32
N ALA A 438 22.45 -13.45 5.07
CA ALA A 438 21.03 -13.51 5.39
C ALA A 438 20.67 -12.53 6.51
N TYR A 439 19.51 -11.87 6.41
CA TYR A 439 18.96 -11.12 7.53
C TYR A 439 17.98 -12.01 8.29
N TYR A 440 18.33 -12.47 9.50
CA TYR A 440 17.52 -13.44 10.25
C TYR A 440 16.02 -13.10 10.33
N VAL A 441 15.72 -11.83 10.61
CA VAL A 441 14.34 -11.33 10.62
C VAL A 441 14.27 -9.83 10.41
N ASN A 442 13.47 -9.43 9.43
CA ASN A 442 13.09 -8.04 9.21
C ASN A 442 11.66 -7.82 9.73
N PHE A 443 11.49 -6.88 10.66
CA PHE A 443 10.16 -6.55 11.19
C PHE A 443 9.16 -6.14 10.09
N LYS A 444 9.64 -5.58 8.99
CA LYS A 444 8.80 -5.16 7.88
C LYS A 444 8.34 -6.32 7.01
N PHE A 445 9.15 -7.39 6.90
CA PHE A 445 8.95 -8.50 5.98
C PHE A 445 8.02 -9.53 6.61
N VAL A 446 6.73 -9.20 6.60
CA VAL A 446 5.72 -10.00 7.31
C VAL A 446 5.03 -10.95 6.34
N PRO A 447 5.17 -12.27 6.54
CA PRO A 447 4.49 -13.26 5.74
C PRO A 447 2.99 -13.23 5.97
N THR A 448 2.25 -13.82 5.04
CA THR A 448 0.78 -13.89 5.11
C THR A 448 0.27 -15.31 5.38
N ALA A 449 1.07 -16.34 5.12
CA ALA A 449 0.77 -17.71 5.54
C ALA A 449 0.77 -17.82 7.09
N PRO A 450 -0.20 -18.53 7.69
CA PRO A 450 -0.32 -18.62 9.15
C PRO A 450 0.93 -19.17 9.87
N ALA A 451 1.53 -20.25 9.34
CA ALA A 451 2.71 -20.87 9.93
C ALA A 451 3.94 -19.95 9.85
N ASP A 452 4.13 -19.30 8.71
CA ASP A 452 5.22 -18.34 8.52
C ASP A 452 5.04 -17.09 9.38
N LEU A 453 3.80 -16.64 9.62
CA LEU A 453 3.52 -15.52 10.51
C LEU A 453 3.91 -15.84 11.96
N ALA A 454 3.59 -17.06 12.42
CA ALA A 454 4.04 -17.54 13.73
C ALA A 454 5.58 -17.55 13.80
N GLU A 455 6.24 -18.12 12.78
CA GLU A 455 7.69 -18.19 12.71
C GLU A 455 8.34 -16.80 12.70
N TRP A 456 7.86 -15.90 11.84
CA TRP A 456 8.29 -14.51 11.81
C TRP A 456 8.21 -13.86 13.19
N TYR A 457 7.11 -14.07 13.92
CA TYR A 457 6.93 -13.50 15.24
C TYR A 457 7.91 -14.10 16.27
N ARG A 458 8.15 -15.41 16.25
CA ARG A 458 9.19 -16.05 17.08
C ARG A 458 10.56 -15.44 16.80
N ARG A 459 10.93 -15.30 15.53
CA ARG A 459 12.21 -14.68 15.15
C ARG A 459 12.33 -13.25 15.64
N VAL A 460 11.26 -12.45 15.54
CA VAL A 460 11.22 -11.08 16.10
C VAL A 460 11.45 -11.11 17.61
N LYS A 461 10.85 -12.06 18.35
CA LYS A 461 11.07 -12.23 19.79
C LYS A 461 12.50 -12.67 20.10
N HIS A 462 13.08 -13.61 19.36
CA HIS A 462 14.48 -14.03 19.54
C HIS A 462 15.44 -12.84 19.34
N ARG A 463 15.25 -12.09 18.25
CA ARG A 463 16.01 -10.87 17.98
C ARG A 463 15.92 -9.89 19.15
N ARG A 464 14.71 -9.66 19.68
CA ARG A 464 14.51 -8.77 20.83
C ARG A 464 15.21 -9.28 22.09
N ALA A 465 15.05 -10.56 22.44
CA ALA A 465 15.68 -11.16 23.61
C ALA A 465 17.21 -11.02 23.58
N ILE A 466 17.84 -11.28 22.42
CA ILE A 466 19.29 -11.09 22.23
C ILE A 466 19.69 -9.65 22.55
N PHE A 467 19.04 -8.65 21.93
CA PHE A 467 19.39 -7.25 22.16
C PHE A 467 18.96 -6.71 23.54
N ASP A 468 18.10 -7.43 24.26
CA ASP A 468 17.74 -7.18 25.67
C ASP A 468 18.74 -7.85 26.65
N GLY A 469 19.76 -8.57 26.15
CA GLY A 469 20.87 -9.14 26.94
C GLY A 469 20.79 -10.66 27.19
N ASP A 470 19.88 -11.38 26.54
CA ASP A 470 19.79 -12.83 26.64
C ASP A 470 20.87 -13.52 25.78
N CYS A 471 22.03 -13.77 26.38
CA CYS A 471 23.16 -14.43 25.73
C CYS A 471 22.91 -15.92 25.41
N ASP A 472 21.98 -16.61 26.10
CA ASP A 472 21.66 -17.99 25.78
C ASP A 472 20.92 -18.09 24.44
N MET A 473 20.12 -17.06 24.11
CA MET A 473 19.46 -16.96 22.82
C MET A 473 20.43 -16.85 21.63
N LEU A 474 21.66 -16.35 21.84
CA LEU A 474 22.71 -16.36 20.81
C LEU A 474 23.08 -17.78 20.39
N ARG A 475 22.95 -18.78 21.27
CA ARG A 475 23.21 -20.19 20.92
C ARG A 475 22.07 -20.82 20.14
N VAL A 476 20.84 -20.29 20.31
CA VAL A 476 19.64 -20.77 19.60
C VAL A 476 19.62 -20.22 18.17
N VAL A 477 19.86 -18.93 18.01
CA VAL A 477 19.86 -18.27 16.70
C VAL A 477 21.19 -18.44 15.97
N ALA A 478 22.30 -18.51 16.71
CA ALA A 478 23.67 -18.59 16.19
C ALA A 478 24.00 -17.53 15.11
N PRO A 479 23.76 -16.22 15.38
CA PRO A 479 24.08 -15.18 14.41
C PRO A 479 25.60 -14.98 14.28
N ASP A 480 26.10 -14.72 13.08
CA ASP A 480 27.52 -14.42 12.86
C ASP A 480 27.85 -12.96 13.17
N ILE A 481 26.91 -12.05 12.88
CA ILE A 481 27.08 -10.61 13.09
C ILE A 481 25.84 -9.99 13.75
N LEU A 482 26.08 -9.21 14.80
CA LEU A 482 25.08 -8.38 15.47
C LEU A 482 25.35 -6.90 15.16
N ILE A 483 24.37 -6.19 14.61
CA ILE A 483 24.47 -4.77 14.30
C ILE A 483 23.73 -3.95 15.36
N VAL A 484 24.48 -3.26 16.21
CA VAL A 484 23.96 -2.37 17.26
C VAL A 484 23.94 -0.92 16.77
N ARG A 485 22.88 -0.18 17.12
CA ARG A 485 22.74 1.25 16.82
C ARG A 485 23.36 2.08 17.95
N ARG A 486 24.29 2.98 17.64
CA ARG A 486 24.98 3.83 18.66
C ARG A 486 24.07 4.72 19.48
N SER A 487 22.89 5.06 19.00
CA SER A 487 21.92 5.87 19.75
C SER A 487 21.29 5.13 20.94
N ALA A 488 21.47 3.81 21.03
CA ALA A 488 21.07 3.04 22.20
C ALA A 488 22.13 3.19 23.30
N ALA A 489 21.70 3.23 24.58
CA ALA A 489 22.63 3.08 25.70
C ALA A 489 23.48 1.81 25.49
N SER A 490 24.75 1.83 25.93
CA SER A 490 25.73 0.76 25.70
C SER A 490 25.07 -0.63 25.77
N PRO A 491 25.17 -1.45 24.71
CA PRO A 491 24.38 -2.66 24.61
C PRO A 491 24.75 -3.64 25.74
N PRO A 492 23.78 -4.37 26.31
CA PRO A 492 24.00 -5.40 27.34
C PRO A 492 24.76 -6.64 26.82
N LEU A 493 25.35 -6.57 25.63
CA LEU A 493 25.98 -7.68 24.92
C LEU A 493 27.50 -7.79 25.15
N GLN A 494 28.09 -6.91 25.97
CA GLN A 494 29.55 -6.90 26.18
C GLN A 494 30.10 -8.21 26.77
N ASP A 495 29.26 -8.95 27.51
CA ASP A 495 29.67 -10.19 28.15
C ASP A 495 29.65 -11.41 27.19
N CYS A 496 29.04 -11.28 26.00
CA CYS A 496 28.87 -12.40 25.07
C CYS A 496 29.08 -12.08 23.58
N ALA A 497 29.53 -10.86 23.25
CA ALA A 497 29.91 -10.48 21.90
C ALA A 497 31.01 -9.42 21.91
N GLU A 498 31.93 -9.50 20.94
CA GLU A 498 33.06 -8.59 20.81
C GLU A 498 32.92 -7.67 19.57
N PRO A 499 33.33 -6.38 19.66
CA PRO A 499 33.23 -5.46 18.53
C PRO A 499 34.23 -5.80 17.41
N VAL A 500 33.73 -5.92 16.18
CA VAL A 500 34.53 -6.21 14.97
C VAL A 500 34.54 -5.07 13.96
N TYR A 501 33.58 -4.15 14.04
CA TYR A 501 33.52 -2.94 13.22
C TYR A 501 32.77 -1.83 13.94
N ASP A 502 33.12 -0.59 13.65
CA ASP A 502 32.52 0.57 14.28
C ASP A 502 32.55 1.80 13.36
N ASN A 503 31.43 2.53 13.30
CA ASN A 503 31.33 3.82 12.62
C ASN A 503 30.43 4.79 13.40
N GLU A 504 30.14 5.98 12.86
CA GLU A 504 29.35 7.02 13.55
C GLU A 504 27.92 6.60 13.95
N ARG A 505 27.35 5.54 13.37
CA ARG A 505 25.97 5.10 13.61
C ARG A 505 25.84 3.69 14.15
N TYR A 506 26.76 2.80 13.81
CA TYR A 506 26.64 1.37 14.05
C TYR A 506 27.91 0.80 14.67
N VAL A 507 27.72 -0.18 15.56
CA VAL A 507 28.77 -1.05 16.07
C VAL A 507 28.39 -2.47 15.69
N PHE A 508 29.28 -3.18 15.03
CA PHE A 508 29.07 -4.59 14.71
C PHE A 508 29.80 -5.44 15.74
N LEU A 509 29.09 -6.43 16.26
CA LEU A 509 29.61 -7.38 17.23
C LEU A 509 29.61 -8.79 16.64
N ARG A 510 30.57 -9.61 17.03
CA ARG A 510 30.62 -11.04 16.77
C ARG A 510 30.40 -11.79 18.09
N PRO A 511 29.47 -12.76 18.17
CA PRO A 511 29.30 -13.57 19.37
C PRO A 511 30.57 -14.34 19.74
N ILE A 512 30.82 -14.52 21.04
CA ILE A 512 32.00 -15.22 21.61
C ILE A 512 31.76 -16.72 21.75
#